data_AF-A0AAE6WP15-F1
#
_entry.id   AF-A0AAE6WP15-F1
#
_cell.length_a   1.000
_cell.length_b   1.000
_cell.length_c   1.000
_cell.angle_alpha   90.00
_cell.angle_beta   90.00
_cell.angle_gamma   90.00
#
_symmetry.space_group_name_H-M   'P 1'
#
loop_
_entity.id
_entity.type
_entity.pdbx_description
1 polymer ?
#
loop_
_entity_poly.entity_id
_entity_poly.type
_entity_poly.pdbx_seq_one_letter_code
_entity_poly.pdbx_strand_id
1 'polypeptide(L)'
;MQYVRVPVMEENELYYFEIDDRRVAYRQIVVTDNDHYTVSTRPNFKLSEIEIEYADNEVIDKAEFERLWDFVLEPYKAEWDQIKSEYSIGQEIMGVIEMFYPQGIIIRVNDSVYAVTEYEAVKSQVKPEYLYPGYRISGVINGYDDKNFWLVLAACSMTGEQISSSIP
;
A
#
# COMPACT_ATOMS: atom_id res chain seq x y z
N MET A 1 11.33 -8.71 -9.57
CA MET A 1 11.19 -8.56 -8.10
C MET A 1 12.23 -9.40 -7.41
N GLN A 2 12.96 -8.79 -6.50
CA GLN A 2 13.90 -9.40 -5.55
C GLN A 2 13.39 -9.20 -4.13
N TYR A 3 13.82 -10.07 -3.22
CA TYR A 3 13.43 -10.01 -1.81
C TYR A 3 14.69 -9.93 -0.98
N VAL A 4 14.79 -8.94 -0.09
CA VAL A 4 16.02 -8.66 0.63
C VAL A 4 15.74 -8.40 2.10
N ARG A 5 16.73 -8.70 2.94
CA ARG A 5 16.70 -8.48 4.38
C ARG A 5 17.90 -7.67 4.83
N VAL A 6 17.66 -6.46 5.31
CA VAL A 6 18.70 -5.50 5.69
C VAL A 6 18.70 -5.28 7.21
N PRO A 7 19.75 -5.70 7.93
CA PRO A 7 19.88 -5.42 9.36
C PRO A 7 20.39 -3.99 9.60
N VAL A 8 19.69 -3.23 10.45
CA VAL A 8 20.11 -1.90 10.90
C VAL A 8 20.55 -2.01 12.35
N MET A 9 21.84 -2.30 12.55
CA MET A 9 22.40 -2.63 13.87
C MET A 9 22.32 -1.47 14.87
N GLU A 10 22.35 -0.22 14.42
CA GLU A 10 22.30 0.94 15.32
C GLU A 10 20.93 1.12 15.98
N GLU A 11 19.87 0.65 15.32
CA GLU A 11 18.48 0.78 15.77
C GLU A 11 17.90 -0.55 16.28
N ASN A 12 18.68 -1.64 16.22
CA ASN A 12 18.22 -3.00 16.43
C ASN A 12 16.93 -3.32 15.63
N GLU A 13 16.94 -2.91 14.38
CA GLU A 13 15.82 -3.12 13.46
C GLU A 13 16.25 -4.06 12.32
N LEU A 14 15.30 -4.85 11.85
CA LEU A 14 15.47 -5.74 10.71
C LEU A 14 14.43 -5.43 9.66
N TYR A 15 14.91 -4.96 8.52
CA TYR A 15 14.07 -4.56 7.40
C TYR A 15 13.97 -5.70 6.39
N TYR A 16 12.77 -5.90 5.86
CA TYR A 16 12.51 -6.82 4.77
C TYR A 16 11.85 -6.04 3.64
N PHE A 17 12.32 -6.23 2.41
CA PHE A 17 11.77 -5.54 1.25
C PHE A 17 11.45 -6.51 0.11
N GLU A 18 10.32 -6.26 -0.57
CA GLU A 18 10.12 -6.67 -1.96
C GLU A 18 10.47 -5.47 -2.84
N ILE A 19 11.48 -5.63 -3.71
CA ILE A 19 11.98 -4.56 -4.57
C ILE A 19 11.94 -4.95 -6.05
N ASP A 20 11.88 -3.97 -6.94
CA ASP A 20 12.07 -4.17 -8.38
C ASP A 20 13.55 -4.12 -8.80
N ASP A 21 13.78 -4.22 -10.10
CA ASP A 21 15.11 -4.25 -10.71
C ASP A 21 15.82 -2.88 -10.61
N ARG A 22 15.08 -1.82 -10.25
CA ARG A 22 15.57 -0.48 -9.95
C ARG A 22 15.70 -0.23 -8.44
N ARG A 23 15.57 -1.29 -7.63
CA ARG A 23 15.64 -1.24 -6.16
C ARG A 23 14.56 -0.38 -5.51
N VAL A 24 13.45 -0.15 -6.20
CA VAL A 24 12.27 0.54 -5.64
C VAL A 24 11.48 -0.46 -4.81
N ALA A 25 11.15 -0.10 -3.57
CA ALA A 25 10.38 -0.94 -2.66
C ALA A 25 8.89 -0.94 -2.99
N TYR A 26 8.29 -2.13 -3.10
CA TYR A 26 6.85 -2.34 -3.25
C TYR A 26 6.23 -2.79 -1.93
N ARG A 27 6.90 -3.66 -1.18
CA ARG A 27 6.48 -4.05 0.17
C ARG A 27 7.62 -3.94 1.15
N GLN A 28 7.31 -3.55 2.38
CA GLN A 28 8.27 -3.41 3.45
C GLN A 28 7.72 -3.97 4.76
N ILE A 29 8.55 -4.67 5.50
CA ILE A 29 8.33 -5.06 6.90
C ILE A 29 9.51 -4.56 7.71
N VAL A 30 9.26 -3.91 8.85
CA VAL A 30 10.30 -3.62 9.84
C VAL A 30 9.99 -4.38 11.11
N VAL A 31 10.97 -5.11 11.61
CA VAL A 31 10.89 -5.86 12.87
C VAL A 31 11.85 -5.22 13.86
N THR A 32 11.36 -4.88 15.06
CA THR A 32 12.20 -4.38 16.15
C THR A 32 12.41 -5.45 17.22
N ASP A 33 13.36 -5.24 18.14
CA ASP A 33 13.71 -6.17 19.24
C ASP A 33 12.53 -6.69 20.10
N ASN A 34 11.40 -5.97 20.12
CA ASN A 34 10.22 -6.37 20.90
C ASN A 34 9.19 -7.15 20.07
N ASP A 35 9.60 -7.72 18.93
CA ASP A 35 8.72 -8.33 17.93
C ASP A 35 7.57 -7.37 17.51
N HIS A 36 7.87 -6.07 17.47
CA HIS A 36 6.95 -5.09 16.91
C HIS A 36 7.15 -5.03 15.40
N TYR A 37 6.05 -5.16 14.67
CA TYR A 37 6.03 -5.17 13.22
C TYR A 37 5.41 -3.87 12.70
N THR A 38 6.09 -3.24 11.75
CA THR A 38 5.47 -2.21 10.91
C THR A 38 5.53 -2.63 9.45
N VAL A 39 4.47 -2.32 8.69
CA VAL A 39 4.32 -2.75 7.29
C VAL A 39 4.00 -1.60 6.33
N SER A 40 4.28 -1.80 5.06
CA SER A 40 3.94 -0.84 3.99
C SER A 40 2.46 -0.84 3.58
N THR A 41 1.60 -1.53 4.31
CA THR A 41 0.14 -1.45 4.14
C THR A 41 -0.50 -1.05 5.46
N ARG A 42 -1.84 -1.07 5.54
CA ARG A 42 -2.57 -0.89 6.79
C ARG A 42 -2.03 -1.89 7.84
N PRO A 43 -1.77 -1.44 9.08
CA PRO A 43 -2.13 -0.13 9.63
C PRO A 43 -1.05 0.96 9.49
N ASN A 44 0.18 0.65 9.09
CA ASN A 44 1.30 1.57 9.27
C ASN A 44 1.63 2.42 8.04
N PHE A 45 1.40 1.90 6.83
CA PHE A 45 1.76 2.58 5.57
C PHE A 45 3.22 3.10 5.58
N LYS A 46 4.16 2.27 6.06
CA LYS A 46 5.60 2.59 6.09
C LYS A 46 6.30 1.92 4.92
N LEU A 47 6.52 2.68 3.85
CA LEU A 47 7.26 2.26 2.66
C LEU A 47 8.42 3.23 2.40
N SER A 48 9.60 2.69 2.11
CA SER A 48 10.76 3.50 1.71
C SER A 48 10.50 4.25 0.42
N GLU A 49 10.81 5.55 0.41
CA GLU A 49 10.73 6.41 -0.78
C GLU A 49 12.03 6.45 -1.59
N ILE A 50 13.10 5.84 -1.07
CA ILE A 50 14.42 5.78 -1.71
C ILE A 50 14.76 4.37 -2.17
N GLU A 51 15.70 4.28 -3.12
CA GLU A 51 16.26 3.01 -3.58
C GLU A 51 16.91 2.25 -2.42
N ILE A 52 16.65 0.94 -2.37
CA ILE A 52 17.18 0.08 -1.31
C ILE A 52 18.60 -0.37 -1.67
N GLU A 53 19.57 0.05 -0.87
CA GLU A 53 20.94 -0.47 -0.93
C GLU A 53 21.08 -1.69 -0.02
N TYR A 54 21.63 -2.78 -0.56
CA TYR A 54 21.81 -4.04 0.15
C TYR A 54 22.99 -4.82 -0.45
N ALA A 55 23.53 -5.77 0.31
CA ALA A 55 24.59 -6.68 -0.13
C ALA A 55 24.00 -7.99 -0.69
N ASP A 56 24.61 -8.61 -1.70
CA ASP A 56 24.03 -9.80 -2.36
C ASP A 56 23.72 -10.98 -1.41
N ASN A 57 24.41 -11.09 -0.29
CA ASN A 57 24.15 -12.10 0.75
C ASN A 57 22.91 -11.82 1.62
N GLU A 58 22.23 -10.69 1.40
CA GLU A 58 20.99 -10.28 2.07
C GLU A 58 19.74 -10.64 1.27
N VAL A 59 19.91 -11.19 0.06
CA VAL A 59 18.79 -11.72 -0.74
C VAL A 59 18.21 -12.93 -0.02
N ILE A 60 16.89 -12.90 0.18
CA ILE A 60 16.12 -13.98 0.77
C ILE A 60 15.17 -14.59 -0.26
N ASP A 61 14.66 -15.78 0.06
CA ASP A 61 13.63 -16.39 -0.77
C ASP A 61 12.32 -15.61 -0.67
N LYS A 62 11.63 -15.48 -1.81
CA LYS A 62 10.26 -14.97 -1.86
C LYS A 62 9.36 -15.63 -0.81
N ALA A 63 9.46 -16.95 -0.67
CA ALA A 63 8.64 -17.70 0.27
C ALA A 63 8.91 -17.32 1.74
N GLU A 64 10.14 -16.89 2.07
CA GLU A 64 10.46 -16.38 3.41
C GLU A 64 9.77 -15.04 3.66
N PHE A 65 9.87 -14.11 2.71
CA PHE A 65 9.18 -12.82 2.79
C PHE A 65 7.67 -12.99 2.92
N GLU A 66 7.05 -13.80 2.04
CA GLU A 66 5.60 -13.99 2.03
C GLU A 66 5.09 -14.64 3.34
N ARG A 67 5.85 -15.56 3.94
CA ARG A 67 5.48 -16.11 5.26
C ARG A 67 5.46 -15.06 6.35
N LEU A 68 6.44 -14.17 6.39
CA LEU A 68 6.48 -13.09 7.36
C LEU A 68 5.36 -12.07 7.09
N TRP A 69 5.15 -11.71 5.83
CA TRP A 69 4.07 -10.83 5.41
C TRP A 69 2.70 -11.37 5.84
N ASP A 70 2.41 -12.63 5.52
CA ASP A 70 1.16 -13.30 5.90
C ASP A 70 1.00 -13.39 7.42
N PHE A 71 2.08 -13.67 8.16
CA PHE A 71 2.08 -13.72 9.62
C PHE A 71 1.71 -12.37 10.23
N VAL A 72 2.32 -11.28 9.75
CA VAL A 72 2.06 -9.92 10.26
C VAL A 72 0.63 -9.47 9.92
N LEU A 73 0.12 -9.87 8.75
CA LEU A 73 -1.21 -9.48 8.31
C LEU A 73 -2.34 -10.42 8.77
N GLU A 74 -2.02 -11.59 9.33
CA GLU A 74 -3.00 -12.56 9.83
C GLU A 74 -4.11 -11.93 10.70
N PRO A 75 -3.82 -11.02 11.66
CA PRO A 75 -4.85 -10.43 12.50
C PRO A 75 -5.92 -9.63 11.74
N TYR A 76 -5.63 -9.17 10.51
CA TYR A 76 -6.53 -8.34 9.72
C TYR A 76 -7.31 -9.13 8.67
N LYS A 77 -7.07 -10.44 8.51
CA LYS A 77 -7.76 -11.26 7.49
C LYS A 77 -9.27 -11.31 7.68
N ALA A 78 -9.74 -11.47 8.91
CA ALA A 78 -11.18 -11.51 9.21
C ALA A 78 -11.87 -10.17 8.87
N GLU A 79 -11.22 -9.04 9.18
CA GLU A 79 -11.72 -7.71 8.79
C GLU A 79 -11.74 -7.57 7.27
N TRP A 80 -10.69 -8.05 6.58
CA TRP A 80 -10.63 -8.02 5.12
C TRP A 80 -11.74 -8.82 4.45
N ASP A 81 -12.06 -10.02 4.96
CA ASP A 81 -13.16 -10.82 4.43
C ASP A 81 -14.52 -10.13 4.65
N GLN A 82 -14.71 -9.42 5.77
CA GLN A 82 -15.89 -8.59 5.98
C GLN A 82 -15.94 -7.44 4.96
N ILE A 83 -14.84 -6.73 4.75
CA ILE A 83 -14.76 -5.65 3.75
C ILE A 83 -15.15 -6.17 2.36
N LYS A 84 -14.63 -7.33 1.92
CA LYS A 84 -15.01 -7.91 0.61
C LYS A 84 -16.50 -8.24 0.51
N SER A 85 -17.17 -8.55 1.62
CA SER A 85 -18.63 -8.79 1.63
C SER A 85 -19.44 -7.50 1.50
N GLU A 86 -18.92 -6.37 1.99
CA GLU A 86 -19.57 -5.05 1.94
C GLU A 86 -19.28 -4.30 0.63
N TYR A 87 -18.11 -4.55 0.03
CA TYR A 87 -17.58 -3.85 -1.13
C TYR A 87 -17.44 -4.79 -2.33
N SER A 88 -18.50 -4.90 -3.13
CA SER A 88 -18.59 -5.85 -4.23
C SER A 88 -17.98 -5.33 -5.53
N ILE A 89 -17.41 -6.22 -6.34
CA ILE A 89 -16.98 -5.89 -7.71
C ILE A 89 -18.16 -5.31 -8.50
N GLY A 90 -17.90 -4.22 -9.23
CA GLY A 90 -18.89 -3.44 -9.98
C GLY A 90 -19.51 -2.29 -9.20
N GLN A 91 -19.29 -2.21 -7.88
CA GLN A 91 -19.74 -1.10 -7.06
C GLN A 91 -18.88 0.15 -7.30
N GLU A 92 -19.54 1.30 -7.45
CA GLU A 92 -18.88 2.60 -7.44
C GLU A 92 -18.64 3.06 -6.00
N ILE A 93 -17.43 3.50 -5.70
CA ILE A 93 -17.05 4.04 -4.40
C ILE A 93 -16.27 5.35 -4.57
N MET A 94 -16.24 6.13 -3.49
CA MET A 94 -15.49 7.37 -3.40
C MET A 94 -14.53 7.29 -2.21
N GLY A 95 -13.36 7.89 -2.37
CA GLY A 95 -12.40 8.08 -1.29
C GLY A 95 -11.54 9.32 -1.52
N VAL A 96 -10.50 9.41 -0.71
CA VAL A 96 -9.52 10.50 -0.75
C VAL A 96 -8.16 9.91 -1.09
N ILE A 97 -7.41 10.55 -1.99
CA ILE A 97 -6.01 10.20 -2.24
C ILE A 97 -5.25 10.35 -0.92
N GLU A 98 -4.70 9.27 -0.41
CA GLU A 98 -3.94 9.25 0.84
C GLU A 98 -2.45 9.37 0.54
N MET A 99 -1.92 8.57 -0.39
CA MET A 99 -0.52 8.63 -0.82
C MET A 99 -0.32 7.99 -2.21
N PHE A 100 0.91 8.10 -2.73
CA PHE A 100 1.33 7.49 -3.99
C PHE A 100 2.43 6.48 -3.71
N TYR A 101 2.19 5.23 -4.10
CA TYR A 101 3.16 4.15 -4.01
C TYR A 101 3.50 3.61 -5.41
N PRO A 102 4.54 2.77 -5.53
CA PRO A 102 4.85 2.10 -6.79
C PRO A 102 3.69 1.24 -7.33
N GLN A 103 2.83 0.72 -6.45
CA GLN A 103 1.61 0.00 -6.83
C GLN A 103 0.54 0.90 -7.47
N GLY A 104 0.61 2.22 -7.24
CA GLY A 104 -0.36 3.19 -7.74
C GLY A 104 -0.80 4.20 -6.68
N ILE A 105 -1.98 4.76 -6.90
CA ILE A 105 -2.59 5.76 -6.01
C ILE A 105 -3.31 5.00 -4.89
N ILE A 106 -2.90 5.20 -3.65
CA ILE A 106 -3.58 4.65 -2.48
C ILE A 106 -4.67 5.63 -2.05
N ILE A 107 -5.88 5.09 -1.90
CA ILE A 107 -7.10 5.85 -1.67
C ILE A 107 -7.71 5.38 -0.35
N ARG A 108 -7.94 6.31 0.58
CA ARG A 108 -8.68 6.04 1.81
C ARG A 108 -10.17 6.20 1.56
N VAL A 109 -10.92 5.10 1.68
CA VAL A 109 -12.38 5.09 1.55
C VAL A 109 -13.02 5.47 2.89
N ASN A 110 -12.49 4.91 3.98
CA ASN A 110 -12.78 5.27 5.38
C ASN A 110 -11.58 4.88 6.26
N ASP A 111 -11.70 4.96 7.58
CA ASP A 111 -10.58 4.71 8.51
C ASP A 111 -10.03 3.27 8.49
N SER A 112 -10.79 2.30 7.97
CA SER A 112 -10.38 0.89 7.87
C SER A 112 -10.25 0.38 6.44
N VAL A 113 -10.85 1.06 5.45
CA VAL A 113 -10.93 0.58 4.07
C VAL A 113 -10.08 1.44 3.16
N TYR A 114 -9.18 0.77 2.44
CA TYR A 114 -8.29 1.39 1.48
C TYR A 114 -8.44 0.73 0.11
N ALA A 115 -8.13 1.50 -0.92
CA ALA A 115 -8.19 1.09 -2.30
C ALA A 115 -6.92 1.51 -3.04
N VAL A 116 -6.67 0.87 -4.18
CA VAL A 116 -5.55 1.18 -5.08
C VAL A 116 -6.06 1.30 -6.51
N THR A 117 -5.49 2.24 -7.25
CA THR A 117 -5.70 2.37 -8.70
C THR A 117 -4.41 2.73 -9.41
N GLU A 118 -4.29 2.35 -10.68
CA GLU A 118 -3.09 2.60 -11.48
C GLU A 118 -2.91 4.10 -11.76
N TYR A 119 -1.75 4.64 -11.42
CA TYR A 119 -1.46 6.07 -11.56
C TYR A 119 -1.61 6.57 -13.01
N GLU A 120 -1.00 5.87 -13.98
CA GLU A 120 -1.02 6.31 -15.39
C GLU A 120 -2.45 6.26 -15.98
N ALA A 121 -3.28 5.30 -15.56
CA ALA A 121 -4.67 5.23 -15.98
C ALA A 121 -5.46 6.47 -15.54
N VAL A 122 -5.30 6.91 -14.28
CA VAL A 122 -5.97 8.11 -13.76
C VAL A 122 -5.40 9.38 -14.40
N LYS A 123 -4.08 9.51 -14.44
CA LYS A 123 -3.37 10.68 -14.97
C LYS A 123 -3.75 11.02 -16.41
N SER A 124 -4.09 10.02 -17.23
CA SER A 124 -4.55 10.23 -18.61
C SER A 124 -5.93 10.90 -18.73
N GLN A 125 -6.72 10.94 -17.64
CA GLN A 125 -8.12 11.35 -17.65
C GLN A 125 -8.41 12.58 -16.79
N VAL A 126 -7.51 12.94 -15.88
CA VAL A 126 -7.70 14.01 -14.90
C VAL A 126 -6.67 15.13 -15.06
N LYS A 127 -6.98 16.30 -14.51
CA LYS A 127 -6.00 17.40 -14.48
C LYS A 127 -4.87 17.04 -13.50
N PRO A 128 -3.60 17.33 -13.85
CA PRO A 128 -2.46 17.06 -12.97
C PRO A 128 -2.57 17.72 -11.59
N GLU A 129 -3.21 18.88 -11.51
CA GLU A 129 -3.44 19.61 -10.25
C GLU A 129 -4.31 18.86 -9.24
N TYR A 130 -5.07 17.84 -9.67
CA TYR A 130 -5.88 17.00 -8.77
C TYR A 130 -5.12 15.80 -8.22
N LEU A 131 -3.96 15.46 -8.79
CA LEU A 131 -3.18 14.28 -8.41
C LEU A 131 -2.27 14.55 -7.20
N TYR A 132 -2.89 14.91 -6.09
CA TYR A 132 -2.20 15.14 -4.81
C TYR A 132 -3.01 14.54 -3.65
N PRO A 133 -2.36 14.22 -2.51
CA PRO A 133 -3.09 13.78 -1.33
C PRO A 133 -4.15 14.80 -0.89
N GLY A 134 -5.27 14.30 -0.36
CA GLY A 134 -6.41 15.10 0.07
C GLY A 134 -7.48 15.36 -0.99
N TYR A 135 -7.22 15.07 -2.27
CA TYR A 135 -8.23 15.18 -3.32
C TYR A 135 -9.16 13.96 -3.37
N ARG A 136 -10.44 14.21 -3.66
CA ARG A 136 -11.44 13.15 -3.85
C ARG A 136 -11.30 12.49 -5.21
N ILE A 137 -11.46 11.17 -5.18
CA ILE A 137 -11.44 10.31 -6.35
C ILE A 137 -12.57 9.28 -6.19
N SER A 138 -13.31 9.04 -7.27
CA SER A 138 -14.33 7.99 -7.35
C SER A 138 -13.91 6.97 -8.39
N GLY A 139 -14.34 5.72 -8.23
CA GLY A 139 -14.04 4.65 -9.18
C GLY A 139 -14.88 3.41 -8.92
N VAL A 140 -14.79 2.44 -9.82
CA VAL A 140 -15.53 1.18 -9.75
C VAL A 140 -14.61 0.08 -9.26
N ILE A 141 -15.04 -0.70 -8.26
CA ILE A 141 -14.30 -1.85 -7.79
C ILE A 141 -14.22 -2.89 -8.92
N ASN A 142 -13.00 -3.23 -9.33
CA ASN A 142 -12.71 -4.21 -10.39
C ASN A 142 -12.01 -5.46 -9.85
N GLY A 143 -11.61 -5.47 -8.58
CA GLY A 143 -10.97 -6.61 -7.95
C GLY A 143 -10.49 -6.32 -6.55
N TYR A 144 -9.66 -7.23 -6.05
CA TYR A 144 -9.15 -7.24 -4.69
C TYR A 144 -7.65 -7.52 -4.73
N ASP A 145 -6.86 -6.72 -4.03
CA ASP A 145 -5.48 -7.04 -3.69
C ASP A 145 -5.47 -7.77 -2.35
N ASP A 146 -5.63 -9.09 -2.40
CA ASP A 146 -5.63 -9.93 -1.19
C ASP A 146 -4.27 -9.96 -0.48
N LYS A 147 -3.18 -9.47 -1.09
CA LYS A 147 -1.89 -9.41 -0.42
C LYS A 147 -1.77 -8.18 0.47
N ASN A 148 -2.29 -7.05 0.02
CA ASN A 148 -2.18 -5.78 0.74
C ASN A 148 -3.50 -5.36 1.44
N PHE A 149 -4.58 -6.10 1.23
CA PHE A 149 -5.94 -5.80 1.69
C PHE A 149 -6.47 -4.47 1.14
N TRP A 150 -6.31 -4.27 -0.17
CA TRP A 150 -6.83 -3.10 -0.88
C TRP A 150 -7.92 -3.49 -1.88
N LEU A 151 -8.96 -2.65 -1.99
CA LEU A 151 -9.89 -2.71 -3.11
C LEU A 151 -9.17 -2.22 -4.38
N VAL A 152 -9.29 -2.92 -5.51
CA VAL A 152 -8.70 -2.47 -6.78
C VAL A 152 -9.76 -1.70 -7.57
N LEU A 153 -9.51 -0.42 -7.85
CA LEU A 153 -10.43 0.43 -8.60
C LEU A 153 -10.02 0.54 -10.07
N ALA A 154 -11.03 0.69 -10.91
CA ALA A 154 -10.92 1.08 -12.31
C ALA A 154 -11.89 2.22 -12.63
N ALA A 155 -11.82 2.74 -13.86
CA ALA A 155 -12.71 3.80 -14.35
C ALA A 155 -12.77 5.01 -13.38
N CYS A 156 -11.62 5.41 -12.85
CA CYS A 156 -11.57 6.46 -11.84
C CYS A 156 -11.78 7.85 -12.44
N SER A 157 -12.44 8.72 -11.68
CA SER A 157 -12.67 10.12 -12.04
C SER A 157 -12.51 11.05 -10.83
N MET A 158 -12.26 12.33 -11.11
CA MET A 158 -12.02 13.35 -10.09
C MET A 158 -12.74 14.65 -10.45
N THR A 159 -13.37 15.28 -9.46
CA THR A 159 -14.08 16.56 -9.61
C THR A 159 -13.22 17.77 -9.20
N GLY A 160 -12.03 17.53 -8.64
CA GLY A 160 -11.17 18.57 -8.07
C GLY A 160 -11.57 19.00 -6.65
N GLU A 161 -12.53 18.32 -6.02
CA GLU A 161 -12.86 18.54 -4.61
C GLU A 161 -11.71 18.09 -3.72
N GLN A 162 -11.16 19.02 -2.92
CA GLN A 162 -10.13 18.74 -1.92
C GLN A 162 -10.77 18.74 -0.54
N ILE A 163 -10.55 17.68 0.24
CA ILE A 163 -10.97 17.67 1.64
C ILE A 163 -9.89 18.42 2.42
N SER A 164 -10.21 19.61 2.91
CA SER A 164 -9.37 20.27 3.92
C SER A 164 -9.32 19.36 5.14
N SER A 165 -8.16 18.84 5.47
CA SER A 165 -7.92 18.26 6.79
C SER A 165 -8.08 19.38 7.81
N SER A 166 -9.28 19.51 8.38
CA SER A 166 -9.44 20.13 9.68
C SER A 166 -8.69 19.25 10.66
N ILE A 167 -7.43 19.56 10.89
CA ILE A 167 -6.63 18.98 11.96
C ILE A 167 -7.38 19.31 13.27
N PRO A 168 -7.76 18.32 14.11
CA PRO A 168 -8.19 18.59 15.47
C PRO A 168 -7.05 19.21 16.30
#